data_AF-A0A954MGJ4-F1
#
_entry.id   AF-A0A954MGJ4-F1
#
_cell.length_a   1.000
_cell.length_b   1.000
_cell.length_c   1.000
_cell.angle_alpha   90.00
_cell.angle_beta   90.00
_cell.angle_gamma   90.00
#
_symmetry.space_group_name_H-M   'P 1'
#
loop_
_entity.id
_entity.type
_entity.pdbx_description
1 polymer ?
#
loop_
_entity_poly.entity_id
_entity_poly.type
_entity_poly.pdbx_seq_one_letter_code
_entity_poly.pdbx_strand_id
1 'polypeptide(L)'
;MNLPAVVTPRPAANSGNGRFQQRSKRRGVTACTVALLLTSFSIASAADEKPYTPGQGVAEDFEDYAKVFLQKHCMDCHGETDPAGAFSMHDLRPVDEISAGIWRSIWAQVTLKEMPPADADQPDVIERLRFSEWIVGELTRALSDKGGFRDHLDPNKGNYVDHDLLFGPLPDGIKLAPTSTP
;
A
#
# COMPACT_ATOMS: atom_id res chain seq x y z
N MET A 1 -56.80 -16.28 -15.42
CA MET A 1 -56.69 -16.95 -16.73
C MET A 1 -55.30 -17.59 -16.82
N ASN A 2 -55.26 -18.91 -17.04
CA ASN A 2 -54.07 -19.69 -17.35
C ASN A 2 -53.74 -19.57 -18.85
N LEU A 3 -52.46 -19.51 -19.23
CA LEU A 3 -51.82 -20.60 -19.99
C LEU A 3 -50.28 -20.44 -20.04
N PRO A 4 -49.50 -21.53 -19.96
CA PRO A 4 -48.03 -21.50 -19.87
C PRO A 4 -47.27 -22.04 -21.11
N ALA A 5 -45.95 -21.79 -21.08
CA ALA A 5 -44.81 -22.60 -21.55
C ALA A 5 -44.73 -23.11 -23.00
N VAL A 6 -43.55 -22.91 -23.63
CA VAL A 6 -42.98 -23.90 -24.55
C VAL A 6 -41.46 -24.04 -24.32
N VAL A 7 -41.10 -25.17 -23.72
CA VAL A 7 -39.78 -25.83 -23.83
C VAL A 7 -39.85 -26.73 -25.07
N THR A 8 -38.78 -26.80 -25.85
CA THR A 8 -38.57 -27.92 -26.79
C THR A 8 -37.14 -28.46 -26.73
N PRO A 9 -36.95 -29.75 -27.09
CA PRO A 9 -35.83 -30.55 -26.64
C PRO A 9 -34.74 -30.82 -27.70
N ARG A 10 -33.61 -31.28 -27.14
CA ARG A 10 -32.38 -31.83 -27.73
C ARG A 10 -32.65 -33.08 -28.60
N PRO A 11 -31.86 -33.33 -29.66
CA PRO A 11 -31.62 -34.70 -30.12
C PRO A 11 -30.18 -35.17 -29.86
N ALA A 12 -30.06 -36.49 -29.86
CA ALA A 12 -29.04 -37.30 -29.22
C ALA A 12 -27.87 -37.70 -30.13
N ALA A 13 -26.93 -38.39 -29.49
CA ALA A 13 -25.67 -38.93 -29.97
C ALA A 13 -25.73 -39.79 -31.25
N ASN A 14 -24.58 -39.92 -31.92
CA ASN A 14 -24.27 -41.18 -32.60
C ASN A 14 -22.85 -41.66 -32.29
N SER A 15 -22.82 -42.97 -32.04
CA SER A 15 -21.70 -43.85 -31.75
C SER A 15 -21.04 -44.31 -33.06
N GLY A 16 -19.73 -44.54 -33.04
CA GLY A 16 -19.01 -45.11 -34.18
C GLY A 16 -17.59 -45.51 -33.80
N ASN A 17 -17.43 -46.71 -33.26
CA ASN A 17 -16.15 -47.35 -32.98
C ASN A 17 -15.68 -48.11 -34.22
N GLY A 18 -14.46 -47.89 -34.68
CA GLY A 18 -13.89 -48.56 -35.87
C GLY A 18 -12.37 -48.74 -35.73
N ARG A 19 -11.97 -49.95 -35.36
CA ARG A 19 -10.58 -50.43 -35.31
C ARG A 19 -10.29 -51.16 -36.63
N PHE A 20 -9.28 -50.78 -37.42
CA PHE A 20 -8.51 -51.72 -38.24
C PHE A 20 -7.20 -51.14 -38.83
N GLN A 21 -6.09 -51.73 -38.37
CA GLN A 21 -4.85 -52.15 -39.05
C GLN A 21 -4.09 -51.25 -40.05
N GLN A 22 -2.80 -51.05 -39.70
CA GLN A 22 -1.57 -51.13 -40.50
C GLN A 22 -1.45 -50.35 -41.83
N ARG A 23 -0.48 -49.42 -41.87
CA ARG A 23 0.68 -49.56 -42.77
C ARG A 23 1.82 -48.59 -42.46
N SER A 24 3.02 -49.16 -42.41
CA SER A 24 4.32 -48.51 -42.37
C SER A 24 4.49 -47.42 -43.43
N LYS A 25 5.10 -46.29 -43.06
CA LYS A 25 6.21 -45.71 -43.84
C LYS A 25 6.98 -44.66 -43.03
N ARG A 26 8.26 -44.99 -42.83
CA ARG A 26 9.35 -44.12 -42.36
C ARG A 26 9.49 -42.91 -43.31
N ARG A 27 9.83 -41.71 -42.79
CA ARG A 27 10.69 -40.67 -43.43
C ARG A 27 10.79 -39.38 -42.58
N GLY A 28 12.03 -38.90 -42.38
CA GLY A 28 12.44 -37.54 -41.94
C GLY A 28 12.56 -37.38 -40.41
N VAL A 29 13.72 -37.24 -39.74
CA VAL A 29 14.78 -36.20 -39.83
C VAL A 29 14.12 -34.82 -39.55
N THR A 30 14.32 -34.06 -38.46
CA THR A 30 15.47 -33.82 -37.55
C THR A 30 14.92 -33.14 -36.28
N ALA A 31 15.31 -33.54 -35.07
CA ALA A 31 15.11 -32.74 -33.85
C ALA A 31 16.06 -33.23 -32.74
N CYS A 32 17.24 -32.60 -32.62
CA CYS A 32 18.05 -32.66 -31.40
C CYS A 32 17.98 -31.28 -30.76
N THR A 33 17.09 -31.19 -29.77
CA THR A 33 16.98 -30.13 -28.79
C THR A 33 18.27 -30.03 -27.97
N VAL A 34 18.98 -28.90 -28.04
CA VAL A 34 19.97 -28.53 -27.02
C VAL A 34 19.33 -27.43 -26.19
N ALA A 35 18.84 -27.82 -25.00
CA ALA A 35 18.37 -26.89 -23.99
C ALA A 35 19.57 -26.20 -23.34
N LEU A 36 19.76 -24.90 -23.61
CA LEU A 36 20.67 -24.06 -22.84
C LEU A 36 19.86 -23.40 -21.71
N LEU A 37 20.18 -23.77 -20.47
CA LEU A 37 19.57 -23.30 -19.23
C LEU A 37 19.79 -21.79 -19.07
N LEU A 38 18.71 -21.01 -19.20
CA LEU A 38 18.64 -19.62 -18.75
C LEU A 38 18.57 -19.63 -17.22
N THR A 39 19.71 -19.54 -16.54
CA THR A 39 19.73 -19.26 -15.10
C THR A 39 19.42 -17.79 -14.89
N SER A 40 18.12 -17.48 -14.74
CA SER A 40 17.62 -16.18 -14.31
C SER A 40 18.10 -15.90 -12.88
N PHE A 41 19.26 -15.27 -12.74
CA PHE A 41 19.72 -14.74 -11.46
C PHE A 41 18.84 -13.52 -11.14
N SER A 42 17.75 -13.75 -10.42
CA SER A 42 16.92 -12.68 -9.88
C SER A 42 17.72 -11.99 -8.79
N ILE A 43 18.29 -10.83 -9.12
CA ILE A 43 18.89 -9.95 -8.12
C ILE A 43 17.70 -9.37 -7.34
N ALA A 44 17.45 -9.92 -6.14
CA ALA A 44 16.59 -9.24 -5.18
C ALA A 44 17.35 -7.98 -4.74
N SER A 45 16.92 -6.81 -5.21
CA SER A 45 17.31 -5.56 -4.58
C SER A 45 16.73 -5.57 -3.18
N ALA A 46 17.58 -5.77 -2.17
CA ALA A 46 17.30 -5.22 -0.87
C ALA A 46 17.17 -3.71 -1.09
N ALA A 47 15.99 -3.14 -0.87
CA ALA A 47 15.88 -1.70 -0.77
C ALA A 47 16.88 -1.26 0.30
N ASP A 48 17.80 -0.35 -0.03
CA ASP A 48 18.66 0.28 0.98
C ASP A 48 17.73 1.06 1.91
N GLU A 49 17.29 0.41 2.99
CA GLU A 49 16.43 1.00 4.00
C GLU A 49 17.26 2.03 4.77
N LYS A 50 17.27 3.27 4.27
CA LYS A 50 17.94 4.37 4.97
C LYS A 50 17.35 4.45 6.38
N PRO A 51 18.18 4.40 7.43
CA PRO A 51 17.69 4.39 8.79
C PRO A 51 16.85 5.64 9.05
N TYR A 52 15.74 5.45 9.75
CA TYR A 52 14.84 6.53 10.14
C TYR A 52 15.33 7.15 11.45
N THR A 53 15.52 8.47 11.44
CA THR A 53 15.88 9.24 12.64
C THR A 53 14.75 10.23 12.93
N PRO A 54 13.96 10.01 13.99
CA PRO A 54 12.86 10.92 14.34
C PRO A 54 13.34 12.37 14.53
N GLY A 55 12.59 13.33 13.99
CA GLY A 55 12.85 14.76 14.19
C GLY A 55 13.91 15.35 13.24
N GLN A 56 14.35 14.62 12.22
CA GLN A 56 15.23 15.14 11.17
C GLN A 56 14.46 15.69 9.95
N GLY A 57 13.13 15.57 9.95
CA GLY A 57 12.30 15.92 8.81
C GLY A 57 12.40 14.90 7.68
N VAL A 58 11.38 14.90 6.81
CA VAL A 58 11.26 13.97 5.69
C VAL A 58 11.15 14.79 4.40
N ALA A 59 12.22 14.79 3.61
CA ALA A 59 12.32 15.53 2.35
C ALA A 59 11.88 14.66 1.16
N GLU A 60 10.58 14.31 1.15
CA GLU A 60 9.93 13.54 0.09
C GLU A 60 8.78 14.38 -0.50
N ASP A 61 8.27 14.06 -1.68
CA ASP A 61 7.18 14.81 -2.32
C ASP A 61 5.82 14.10 -2.26
N PHE A 62 4.77 14.80 -2.69
CA PHE A 62 3.42 14.25 -2.64
C PHE A 62 3.19 13.11 -3.64
N GLU A 63 3.69 13.22 -4.88
CA GLU A 63 3.35 12.29 -5.96
C GLU A 63 4.09 10.96 -5.83
N ASP A 64 5.39 11.00 -5.52
CA ASP A 64 6.23 9.81 -5.52
C ASP A 64 6.26 9.10 -4.14
N TYR A 65 5.90 9.81 -3.07
CA TYR A 65 5.93 9.27 -1.71
C TYR A 65 4.56 9.23 -1.03
N ALA A 66 3.92 10.37 -0.81
CA ALA A 66 2.69 10.43 -0.03
C ALA A 66 1.53 9.67 -0.71
N LYS A 67 1.40 9.83 -2.03
CA LYS A 67 0.37 9.17 -2.82
C LYS A 67 0.54 7.65 -2.84
N VAL A 68 1.78 7.15 -2.86
CA VAL A 68 2.08 5.72 -2.76
C VAL A 68 1.63 5.16 -1.40
N PHE A 69 1.94 5.87 -0.31
CA PHE A 69 1.45 5.50 1.03
C PHE A 69 -0.08 5.45 1.08
N LEU A 70 -0.74 6.50 0.59
CA LEU A 70 -2.20 6.60 0.59
C LEU A 70 -2.85 5.50 -0.28
N GLN A 71 -2.26 5.19 -1.43
CA GLN A 71 -2.72 4.11 -2.30
C GLN A 71 -2.63 2.75 -1.62
N LYS A 72 -1.54 2.50 -0.91
CA LYS A 72 -1.28 1.22 -0.23
C LYS A 72 -2.15 1.03 1.01
N HIS A 73 -2.37 2.09 1.80
CA HIS A 73 -2.93 1.97 3.15
C HIS A 73 -4.33 2.57 3.31
N CYS A 74 -4.80 3.41 2.38
CA CYS A 74 -6.04 4.15 2.57
C CYS A 74 -7.10 3.91 1.49
N MET A 75 -6.69 3.71 0.24
CA MET A 75 -7.61 3.66 -0.91
C MET A 75 -8.59 2.48 -0.87
N ASP A 76 -8.22 1.36 -0.24
CA ASP A 76 -9.07 0.17 -0.18
C ASP A 76 -10.39 0.44 0.57
N CYS A 77 -10.38 1.33 1.57
CA CYS A 77 -11.57 1.72 2.33
C CYS A 77 -12.11 3.11 1.96
N HIS A 78 -11.24 4.01 1.49
CA HIS A 78 -11.57 5.41 1.17
C HIS A 78 -11.51 5.72 -0.34
N GLY A 79 -11.78 4.73 -1.17
CA GLY A 79 -11.81 4.87 -2.63
C GLY A 79 -12.99 5.70 -3.15
N GLU A 80 -13.13 5.77 -4.47
CA GLU A 80 -14.16 6.58 -5.12
C GLU A 80 -15.60 6.08 -4.87
N THR A 81 -15.77 4.76 -4.73
CA THR A 81 -17.08 4.14 -4.58
C THR A 81 -17.32 3.73 -3.13
N ASP A 82 -18.39 4.26 -2.53
CA ASP A 82 -18.84 3.97 -1.14
C ASP A 82 -17.73 4.11 -0.07
N PRO A 83 -17.09 5.28 0.05
CA PRO A 83 -15.98 5.48 0.98
C PRO A 83 -16.43 5.38 2.44
N ALA A 84 -15.67 4.63 3.23
CA ALA A 84 -15.81 4.59 4.68
C ALA A 84 -15.69 6.01 5.29
N GLY A 85 -16.45 6.27 6.34
CA GLY A 85 -16.41 7.56 7.05
C GLY A 85 -16.84 8.77 6.20
N ALA A 86 -17.50 8.56 5.06
CA ALA A 86 -17.92 9.61 4.13
C ALA A 86 -16.76 10.49 3.62
N PHE A 87 -15.55 9.94 3.56
CA PHE A 87 -14.35 10.62 3.09
C PHE A 87 -13.69 9.82 1.97
N SER A 88 -13.69 10.38 0.77
CA SER A 88 -12.99 9.82 -0.40
C SER A 88 -11.62 10.45 -0.57
N MET A 89 -10.62 9.62 -0.85
CA MET A 89 -9.26 10.04 -1.17
C MET A 89 -9.11 10.48 -2.63
N HIS A 90 -10.11 10.28 -3.50
CA HIS A 90 -10.02 10.58 -4.93
C HIS A 90 -9.70 12.06 -5.20
N ASP A 91 -10.31 12.96 -4.42
CA ASP A 91 -10.14 14.41 -4.56
C ASP A 91 -9.09 14.99 -3.60
N LEU A 92 -8.31 14.14 -2.92
CA LEU A 92 -7.29 14.60 -1.99
C LEU A 92 -6.13 15.26 -2.78
N ARG A 93 -6.01 16.57 -2.63
CA ARG A 93 -4.94 17.38 -3.22
C ARG A 93 -3.71 17.42 -2.30
N PRO A 94 -2.53 17.80 -2.82
CA PRO A 94 -1.34 18.07 -2.01
C PRO A 94 -1.64 19.02 -0.84
N VAL A 95 -0.75 19.02 0.16
CA VAL A 95 -0.88 19.89 1.32
C VAL A 95 -0.75 21.36 0.91
N ASP A 96 -1.83 22.11 1.07
CA ASP A 96 -1.90 23.56 0.88
C ASP A 96 -2.78 24.18 2.00
N GLU A 97 -2.96 25.49 2.01
CA GLU A 97 -3.80 26.17 3.01
C GLU A 97 -5.25 25.65 3.00
N ILE A 98 -5.77 25.28 1.83
CA ILE A 98 -7.16 24.84 1.63
C ILE A 98 -7.35 23.39 2.09
N SER A 99 -6.38 22.51 1.80
CA SER A 99 -6.41 21.09 2.15
C SER A 99 -5.90 20.80 3.57
N ALA A 100 -5.29 21.78 4.24
CA ALA A 100 -4.67 21.61 5.56
C ALA A 100 -5.59 20.96 6.60
N GLY A 101 -6.89 21.28 6.61
CA GLY A 101 -7.85 20.69 7.56
C GLY A 101 -8.01 19.18 7.38
N ILE A 102 -8.04 18.71 6.13
CA ILE A 102 -8.13 17.28 5.79
C ILE A 102 -6.82 16.59 6.19
N TRP A 103 -5.67 17.19 5.84
CA TRP A 103 -4.36 16.64 6.17
C TRP A 103 -4.08 16.57 7.68
N ARG A 104 -4.59 17.52 8.47
CA ARG A 104 -4.55 17.41 9.95
C ARG A 104 -5.33 16.20 10.46
N SER A 105 -6.46 15.89 9.84
CA SER A 105 -7.28 14.73 10.19
C SER A 105 -6.57 13.43 9.81
N ILE A 106 -6.00 13.34 8.61
CA ILE A 106 -5.19 12.20 8.17
C ILE A 106 -4.00 11.99 9.11
N TRP A 107 -3.25 13.06 9.41
CA TRP A 107 -2.12 13.00 10.34
C TRP A 107 -2.54 12.46 11.72
N ALA A 108 -3.66 12.93 12.26
CA ALA A 108 -4.16 12.47 13.55
C ALA A 108 -4.48 10.96 13.51
N GLN A 109 -5.22 10.51 12.51
CA GLN A 109 -5.60 9.09 12.36
C GLN A 109 -4.39 8.17 12.23
N VAL A 110 -3.39 8.54 11.41
CA VAL A 110 -2.17 7.73 11.20
C VAL A 110 -1.26 7.76 12.44
N THR A 111 -1.08 8.94 13.05
CA THR A 111 -0.20 9.09 14.22
C THR A 111 -0.73 8.29 15.41
N LEU A 112 -2.06 8.25 15.57
CA LEU A 112 -2.74 7.52 16.63
C LEU A 112 -2.95 6.02 16.34
N LYS A 113 -2.52 5.53 15.16
CA LYS A 113 -2.78 4.15 14.70
C LYS A 113 -4.28 3.81 14.66
N GLU A 114 -5.13 4.81 14.43
CA GLU A 114 -6.58 4.61 14.24
C GLU A 114 -6.90 4.21 12.80
N MET A 115 -6.05 4.63 11.84
CA MET A 115 -6.11 4.22 10.45
C MET A 115 -4.77 3.64 9.98
N PRO A 116 -4.79 2.56 9.18
CA PRO A 116 -5.97 1.80 8.71
C PRO A 116 -6.71 1.08 9.86
N PRO A 117 -7.95 0.59 9.67
CA PRO A 117 -8.65 -0.16 10.72
C PRO A 117 -7.91 -1.47 11.03
N ALA A 118 -8.15 -2.05 12.21
CA ALA A 118 -7.38 -3.19 12.72
C ALA A 118 -7.46 -4.47 11.85
N ASP A 119 -8.47 -4.58 10.99
CA ASP A 119 -8.68 -5.68 10.05
C ASP A 119 -8.13 -5.42 8.63
N ALA A 120 -7.52 -4.25 8.41
CA ALA A 120 -6.82 -3.89 7.18
C ALA A 120 -5.30 -3.98 7.33
N ASP A 121 -4.59 -3.99 6.20
CA ASP A 121 -3.13 -4.00 6.16
C ASP A 121 -2.56 -2.74 6.85
N GLN A 122 -1.79 -2.96 7.91
CA GLN A 122 -1.19 -1.87 8.69
C GLN A 122 0.16 -1.45 8.09
N PRO A 123 0.47 -0.14 8.05
CA PRO A 123 1.82 0.32 7.75
C PRO A 123 2.80 -0.19 8.80
N ASP A 124 4.02 -0.47 8.38
CA ASP A 124 5.08 -0.77 9.33
C ASP A 124 5.40 0.46 10.20
N VAL A 125 6.13 0.24 11.30
CA VAL A 125 6.41 1.31 12.26
C VAL A 125 7.16 2.48 11.63
N ILE A 126 8.17 2.22 10.80
CA ILE A 126 9.01 3.26 10.19
C ILE A 126 8.23 3.99 9.10
N GLU A 127 7.54 3.26 8.23
CA GLU A 127 6.70 3.79 7.17
C GLU A 127 5.64 4.75 7.74
N ARG A 128 4.96 4.35 8.82
CA ARG A 128 3.97 5.17 9.53
C ARG A 128 4.58 6.41 10.18
N LEU A 129 5.70 6.28 10.89
CA LEU A 129 6.38 7.39 11.55
C LEU A 129 6.89 8.41 10.52
N ARG A 130 7.52 7.93 9.44
CA ARG A 130 8.03 8.76 8.36
C ARG A 130 6.89 9.50 7.64
N PHE A 131 5.76 8.83 7.35
CA PHE A 131 4.62 9.49 6.72
C PHE A 131 4.00 10.55 7.62
N SER A 132 3.89 10.25 8.92
CA SER A 132 3.40 11.21 9.92
C SER A 132 4.30 12.45 10.01
N GLU A 133 5.62 12.27 10.03
CA GLU A 133 6.59 13.37 10.04
C GLU A 133 6.61 14.17 8.73
N TRP A 134 6.40 13.51 7.59
CA TRP A 134 6.22 14.17 6.30
C TRP A 134 5.00 15.11 6.32
N ILE A 135 3.84 14.66 6.82
CA ILE A 135 2.65 15.52 6.93
C ILE A 135 2.92 16.71 7.86
N VAL A 136 3.62 16.50 8.98
CA VAL A 136 4.01 17.60 9.90
C VAL A 136 4.85 18.64 9.16
N GLY A 137 5.84 18.22 8.38
CA GLY A 137 6.69 19.10 7.58
C GLY A 137 5.89 19.92 6.57
N GLU A 138 5.02 19.25 5.82
CA GLU A 138 4.19 19.90 4.81
C GLU A 138 3.16 20.87 5.41
N LEU A 139 2.47 20.50 6.50
CA LEU A 139 1.57 21.39 7.21
C LEU A 139 2.31 22.58 7.82
N THR A 140 3.52 22.37 8.34
CA THR A 140 4.37 23.45 8.87
C THR A 140 4.75 24.44 7.79
N ARG A 141 5.12 23.95 6.59
CA ARG A 141 5.42 24.79 5.43
C ARG A 141 4.18 25.56 4.95
N ALA A 142 3.08 24.84 4.69
CA ALA A 142 1.85 25.38 4.12
C ALA A 142 1.18 26.42 5.03
N LEU A 143 1.36 26.32 6.35
CA LEU A 143 0.76 27.22 7.35
C LEU A 143 1.75 28.20 7.97
N SER A 144 2.96 28.32 7.43
CA SER A 144 4.04 29.12 8.02
C SER A 144 3.68 30.60 8.23
N ASP A 145 2.86 31.19 7.35
CA ASP A 145 2.34 32.56 7.46
C ASP A 145 0.98 32.66 8.19
N LYS A 146 0.42 31.52 8.61
CA LYS A 146 -0.89 31.39 9.28
C LYS A 146 -0.79 30.97 10.75
N GLY A 147 0.37 31.18 11.37
CA GLY A 147 0.63 30.77 12.77
C GLY A 147 1.23 29.37 12.93
N GLY A 148 1.49 28.68 11.81
CA GLY A 148 2.15 27.37 11.78
C GLY A 148 1.25 26.21 12.19
N PHE A 149 1.79 24.99 12.05
CA PHE A 149 1.18 23.77 12.55
C PHE A 149 1.83 23.37 13.87
N ARG A 150 1.06 23.31 14.96
CA ARG A 150 1.58 23.08 16.32
C ARG A 150 0.94 21.91 17.05
N ASP A 151 -0.01 21.20 16.43
CA ASP A 151 -0.78 20.13 17.09
C ASP A 151 0.14 18.97 17.52
N HIS A 152 1.20 18.70 16.76
CA HIS A 152 2.23 17.70 17.12
C HIS A 152 3.07 18.08 18.35
N LEU A 153 3.02 19.33 18.80
CA LEU A 153 3.72 19.83 19.99
C LEU A 153 2.81 19.88 21.24
N ASP A 154 1.53 19.53 21.12
CA ASP A 154 0.63 19.49 22.27
C ASP A 154 1.10 18.40 23.26
N PRO A 155 1.41 18.74 24.53
CA PRO A 155 1.86 17.76 25.52
C PRO A 155 0.90 16.60 25.72
N ASN A 156 -0.42 16.80 25.50
CA ASN A 156 -1.40 15.72 25.58
C ASN A 156 -1.15 14.65 24.51
N LYS A 157 -0.46 14.98 23.41
CA LYS A 157 -0.10 14.03 22.36
C LYS A 157 1.03 13.08 22.76
N GLY A 158 1.86 13.46 23.74
CA GLY A 158 2.92 12.58 24.27
C GLY A 158 2.40 11.28 24.86
N ASN A 159 1.13 11.25 25.30
CA ASN A 159 0.49 10.07 25.87
C ASN A 159 0.00 9.05 24.81
N TYR A 160 0.10 9.37 23.52
CA TYR A 160 -0.30 8.43 22.44
C TYR A 160 0.91 7.82 21.72
N VAL A 161 2.13 8.07 22.22
CA VAL A 161 3.31 7.36 21.74
C VAL A 161 3.26 5.92 22.23
N ASP A 162 3.51 4.98 21.33
CA ASP A 162 3.57 3.57 21.66
C ASP A 162 4.66 3.32 22.72
N HIS A 163 4.27 2.70 23.84
CA HIS A 163 5.17 2.45 24.97
C HIS A 163 6.38 1.59 24.59
N ASP A 164 6.24 0.67 23.63
CA ASP A 164 7.36 -0.17 23.20
C ASP A 164 8.43 0.64 22.47
N LEU A 165 8.06 1.77 21.83
CA LEU A 165 9.02 2.69 21.22
C LEU A 165 9.79 3.53 22.24
N LEU A 166 9.27 3.67 23.47
CA LEU A 166 9.90 4.45 24.53
C LEU A 166 10.72 3.60 25.50
N PHE A 167 10.24 2.39 25.81
CA PHE A 167 10.78 1.56 26.89
C PHE A 167 11.20 0.16 26.44
N GLY A 168 10.87 -0.24 25.21
CA GLY A 168 11.27 -1.51 24.63
C GLY A 168 12.54 -1.43 23.78
N PRO A 169 12.97 -2.56 23.20
CA PRO A 169 13.96 -2.56 22.13
C PRO A 169 13.44 -1.76 20.94
N LEU A 170 14.27 -0.85 20.42
CA LEU A 170 13.90 -0.10 19.22
C LEU A 170 13.78 -1.04 18.02
N PRO A 171 12.73 -0.88 17.18
CA PRO A 171 12.63 -1.57 15.89
C PRO A 171 13.89 -1.36 15.04
N ASP A 172 14.26 -2.40 14.28
CA ASP A 172 15.34 -2.34 13.32
C ASP A 172 15.13 -1.18 12.35
N GLY A 173 16.20 -0.45 12.02
CA GLY A 173 16.15 0.71 11.13
C GLY A 173 15.86 2.05 11.83
N ILE A 174 15.39 2.08 13.08
CA ILE A 174 15.28 3.33 13.85
C ILE A 174 16.63 3.69 14.48
N LYS A 175 17.08 4.93 14.27
CA LYS A 175 18.25 5.51 14.93
C LYS A 175 17.83 6.73 15.74
N LEU A 176 18.25 6.79 17.00
CA LEU A 176 18.04 7.98 17.81
C LEU A 176 19.19 8.96 17.58
N ALA A 177 18.86 10.25 17.52
CA ALA A 177 19.87 11.29 17.65
C ALA A 177 20.58 11.15 19.01
N PRO A 178 21.89 11.49 19.09
CA PRO A 178 22.60 11.45 20.36
C PRO A 178 21.88 12.32 21.39
N THR A 179 21.80 11.84 22.64
CA THR A 179 21.18 12.61 23.72
C THR A 179 21.92 13.92 23.89
N SER A 180 21.17 15.02 24.03
CA SER A 180 21.73 16.31 24.41
C SER A 180 22.21 16.24 25.86
N THR A 181 23.38 15.65 26.07
CA THR A 181 24.07 15.68 27.35
C THR A 181 25.07 16.85 27.30
N PRO A 182 25.05 17.77 28.27
CA PRO A 182 26.08 18.80 28.38
C PRO A 182 27.46 18.23 28.72
#